data_AF-A0A2M8NDM0-F1
#
_entry.id   AF-A0A2M8NDM0-F1
#
_cell.length_a   1.000
_cell.length_b   1.000
_cell.length_c   1.000
_cell.angle_alpha   90.00
_cell.angle_beta   90.00
_cell.angle_gamma   90.00
#
_symmetry.space_group_name_H-M   'P 1'
#
loop_
_entity.id
_entity.type
_entity.pdbx_description
1 polymer ?
#
loop_
_entity_poly.entity_id
_entity_poly.type
_entity_poly.pdbx_seq_one_letter_code
_entity_poly.pdbx_strand_id
1 'polypeptide(L)'
;IEQKPNVNTSPLFLQISYFDFFSNEYLQAYTNGNPLPAVLLNAGGIVVENHPLDLTGITIFHTPISFGETVLLQGCAWESDQLRLLWESTSTFPTDYRVFVQIWEDNTIIAQGDAPPDLPTRYWLPGERYITTHQVTTSPTSEVRIGWYDPISGVRLNTNRPDNAYVLTRCH
;
A
#
# COMPACT_ATOMS: atom_id res chain seq x y z
N ILE A 1 -19.41 -31.29 -3.98
CA ILE A 1 -19.40 -30.06 -3.16
C ILE A 1 -18.23 -29.26 -3.70
N GLU A 2 -18.50 -28.36 -4.64
CA GLU A 2 -17.47 -27.57 -5.30
C GLU A 2 -17.46 -26.18 -4.64
N GLN A 3 -16.39 -25.89 -3.90
CA GLN A 3 -16.21 -24.59 -3.26
C GLN A 3 -15.95 -23.53 -4.34
N LYS A 4 -16.82 -22.52 -4.40
CA LYS A 4 -16.56 -21.30 -5.17
C LYS A 4 -15.38 -20.54 -4.53
N PRO A 5 -14.52 -19.89 -5.32
CA PRO A 5 -13.43 -19.08 -4.78
C PRO A 5 -14.00 -17.88 -4.00
N ASN A 6 -13.40 -17.58 -2.85
CA ASN A 6 -13.57 -16.31 -2.15
C ASN A 6 -13.00 -15.20 -3.04
N VAL A 7 -13.85 -14.65 -3.89
CA VAL A 7 -13.59 -13.37 -4.54
C VAL A 7 -13.85 -12.31 -3.48
N ASN A 8 -12.81 -11.60 -3.04
CA ASN A 8 -12.96 -10.34 -2.32
C ASN A 8 -13.67 -9.35 -3.24
N THR A 9 -14.99 -9.41 -3.29
CA THR A 9 -15.81 -8.45 -4.00
C THR A 9 -15.87 -7.17 -3.16
N SER A 10 -15.36 -6.06 -3.69
CA SER A 10 -15.62 -4.73 -3.15
C SER A 10 -17.15 -4.53 -3.04
N PRO A 11 -17.74 -4.38 -1.82
CA PRO A 11 -19.17 -4.53 -1.64
C PRO A 11 -19.90 -3.18 -1.58
N LEU A 12 -19.52 -2.20 -2.40
CA LEU A 12 -20.40 -1.07 -2.71
C LEU A 12 -19.89 -0.27 -3.91
N PHE A 13 -20.72 -0.13 -4.94
CA PHE A 13 -20.56 0.92 -5.95
C PHE A 13 -21.74 1.87 -5.83
N LEU A 14 -21.47 3.15 -5.58
CA LEU A 14 -22.49 4.18 -5.61
C LEU A 14 -22.48 4.82 -7.00
N GLN A 15 -23.50 4.55 -7.80
CA GLN A 15 -23.73 5.25 -9.05
C GLN A 15 -24.63 6.45 -8.78
N ILE A 16 -24.11 7.66 -9.02
CA ILE A 16 -24.88 8.90 -8.93
C ILE A 16 -25.21 9.34 -10.36
N SER A 17 -26.49 9.36 -10.68
CA SER A 17 -27.03 9.79 -11.98
C SER A 17 -27.98 10.97 -11.76
N TYR A 18 -28.09 11.84 -12.76
CA TYR A 18 -29.12 12.88 -12.79
C TYR A 18 -30.26 12.41 -13.68
N PHE A 19 -31.50 12.71 -13.31
CA PHE A 19 -32.70 12.32 -14.06
C PHE A 19 -33.52 13.57 -14.34
N ASP A 20 -33.91 13.77 -15.59
CA ASP A 20 -34.83 14.82 -15.98
C ASP A 20 -36.26 14.27 -16.00
N PHE A 21 -37.09 14.80 -15.10
CA PHE A 21 -38.46 14.36 -14.92
C PHE A 21 -39.38 14.67 -16.11
N PHE A 22 -39.10 15.73 -16.86
CA PHE A 22 -40.00 16.14 -17.96
C PHE A 22 -39.70 15.39 -19.25
N SER A 23 -38.43 15.11 -19.54
CA SER A 23 -38.03 14.28 -20.68
C SER A 23 -38.05 12.78 -20.37
N ASN A 24 -38.09 12.40 -19.09
CA ASN A 24 -38.05 11.01 -18.63
C ASN A 24 -36.76 10.28 -19.06
N GLU A 25 -35.64 10.99 -19.02
CA GLU A 25 -34.32 10.48 -19.39
C GLU A 25 -33.27 10.70 -18.29
N TYR A 26 -32.28 9.81 -18.23
CA TYR A 26 -31.09 10.03 -17.41
C TYR A 26 -30.15 10.99 -18.12
N LEU A 27 -29.72 12.04 -17.42
CA LEU A 27 -28.79 13.03 -17.94
C LEU A 27 -27.36 12.52 -17.78
N GLN A 28 -26.60 12.58 -18.87
CA GLN A 28 -25.16 12.37 -18.84
C GLN A 28 -24.44 13.68 -18.46
N ALA A 29 -23.54 13.61 -17.50
CA ALA A 29 -22.71 14.77 -17.14
C ALA A 29 -21.59 14.97 -18.17
N TYR A 30 -21.22 16.22 -18.47
CA TYR A 30 -20.18 16.56 -19.44
C TYR A 30 -19.15 17.52 -18.83
N THR A 31 -17.90 17.43 -19.28
CA THR A 31 -16.86 18.43 -19.06
C THR A 31 -16.16 18.74 -20.39
N ASN A 32 -15.99 20.02 -20.72
CA ASN A 32 -15.41 20.46 -22.00
C ASN A 32 -16.02 19.76 -23.24
N GLY A 33 -17.33 19.50 -23.23
CA GLY A 33 -18.06 18.84 -24.31
C GLY A 33 -17.93 17.32 -24.36
N ASN A 34 -17.16 16.70 -23.47
CA ASN A 34 -17.01 15.24 -23.40
C ASN A 34 -17.83 14.65 -22.25
N PRO A 35 -18.48 13.49 -22.46
CA PRO A 35 -19.20 12.82 -21.38
C PRO A 35 -18.22 12.45 -20.27
N LEU A 36 -18.58 12.80 -19.03
CA LEU A 36 -17.87 12.37 -17.85
C LEU A 36 -18.09 10.85 -17.71
N PRO A 37 -17.03 10.03 -17.73
CA PRO A 37 -17.16 8.62 -17.39
C PRO A 37 -17.60 8.48 -15.93
N ALA A 38 -18.18 7.32 -15.59
CA ALA A 38 -18.49 7.02 -14.20
C ALA A 38 -17.22 7.20 -13.34
N VAL A 39 -17.32 8.03 -12.31
CA VAL A 39 -16.23 8.27 -11.37
C VAL A 39 -16.45 7.38 -10.15
N LEU A 40 -15.42 6.64 -9.75
CA LEU A 40 -15.42 5.95 -8.47
C LEU A 40 -15.38 6.99 -7.34
N LEU A 41 -16.50 7.15 -6.64
CA LEU A 41 -16.54 7.90 -5.40
C LEU A 41 -16.14 6.97 -4.25
N ASN A 42 -14.93 7.15 -3.72
CA ASN A 42 -14.55 6.53 -2.46
C ASN A 42 -15.31 7.25 -1.33
N ALA A 43 -16.44 6.70 -0.90
CA ALA A 43 -17.27 7.26 0.16
C ALA A 43 -16.64 7.11 1.56
N GLY A 44 -15.62 6.25 1.69
CA GLY A 44 -14.87 5.98 2.91
C GLY A 44 -14.32 4.55 2.90
N GLY A 45 -13.29 4.28 3.69
CA GLY A 45 -12.88 2.94 4.08
C GLY A 45 -13.44 2.63 5.45
N ILE A 46 -14.12 1.50 5.63
CA ILE A 46 -14.47 1.02 6.97
C ILE A 46 -13.37 0.07 7.41
N VAL A 47 -12.52 0.54 8.31
CA VAL A 47 -11.70 -0.37 9.11
C VAL A 47 -12.65 -0.91 10.17
N VAL A 48 -13.04 -2.18 10.05
CA VAL A 48 -13.78 -2.84 11.13
C VAL A 48 -12.85 -2.84 12.34
N GLU A 49 -13.27 -2.21 13.45
CA GLU A 49 -12.52 -2.27 14.70
C GLU A 49 -12.15 -3.74 14.98
N ASN A 50 -10.85 -4.00 15.06
CA ASN A 50 -10.27 -5.34 15.22
C ASN A 50 -10.31 -6.25 13.99
N HIS A 51 -9.93 -5.80 12.79
CA HIS A 51 -9.31 -6.76 11.86
C HIS A 51 -7.95 -7.15 12.47
N PRO A 52 -7.80 -8.34 13.08
CA PRO A 52 -6.53 -8.69 13.69
C PRO A 52 -5.46 -8.74 12.59
N LEU A 53 -4.33 -8.08 12.83
CA LEU A 53 -3.16 -8.28 11.99
C LEU A 53 -2.65 -9.69 12.27
N ASP A 54 -2.53 -10.50 11.22
CA ASP A 54 -1.83 -11.77 11.32
C ASP A 54 -0.33 -11.48 11.48
N LEU A 55 0.17 -11.52 12.70
CA LEU A 55 1.59 -11.30 12.99
C LEU A 55 2.41 -12.59 12.96
N THR A 56 1.83 -13.70 12.51
CA THR A 56 2.54 -14.99 12.44
C THR A 56 3.82 -14.84 11.63
N GLY A 57 4.95 -15.24 12.23
CA GLY A 57 6.27 -15.16 11.60
C GLY A 57 6.90 -13.77 11.51
N ILE A 58 6.20 -12.69 11.89
CA ILE A 58 6.76 -11.33 11.88
C ILE A 58 7.69 -11.15 13.07
N THR A 59 8.96 -10.92 12.75
CA THR A 59 9.98 -10.52 13.72
C THR A 59 9.87 -9.02 13.98
N ILE A 60 9.46 -8.65 15.19
CA ILE A 60 9.36 -7.25 15.62
C ILE A 60 10.75 -6.71 15.95
N PHE A 61 11.05 -5.53 15.43
CA PHE A 61 12.30 -4.83 15.68
C PHE A 61 12.30 -4.21 17.07
N HIS A 62 13.43 -4.32 17.76
CA HIS A 62 13.61 -3.65 19.06
C HIS A 62 13.56 -2.11 18.93
N THR A 63 14.03 -1.59 17.80
CA THR A 63 13.97 -0.17 17.47
C THR A 63 13.31 -0.03 16.10
N PRO A 64 12.09 0.56 16.03
CA PRO A 64 11.42 0.81 14.76
C PRO A 64 12.23 1.74 13.86
N ILE A 65 12.10 1.56 12.55
CA ILE A 65 12.82 2.37 11.56
C ILE A 65 11.88 3.44 11.00
N SER A 66 12.26 4.71 11.10
CA SER A 66 11.45 5.83 10.62
C SER A 66 11.64 6.10 9.13
N PHE A 67 10.52 6.36 8.45
CA PHE A 67 10.44 6.94 7.12
C PHE A 67 9.62 8.24 7.20
N GLY A 68 10.33 9.37 7.14
CA GLY A 68 9.82 10.69 7.45
C GLY A 68 9.33 10.77 8.89
N GLU A 69 8.35 11.64 9.11
CA GLU A 69 7.57 11.73 10.34
C GLU A 69 6.22 10.99 10.20
N THR A 70 6.11 10.13 9.18
CA THR A 70 4.83 9.60 8.69
C THR A 70 4.63 8.13 9.01
N VAL A 71 5.68 7.31 8.93
CA VAL A 71 5.52 5.87 9.12
C VAL A 71 6.77 5.22 9.72
N LEU A 72 6.55 4.24 10.57
CA LEU A 72 7.57 3.40 11.19
C LEU A 72 7.48 1.99 10.63
N LEU A 73 8.62 1.40 10.29
CA LEU A 73 8.75 -0.04 10.10
C LEU A 73 8.95 -0.71 11.46
N GLN A 74 8.00 -1.55 11.85
CA GLN A 74 7.97 -2.24 13.14
C GLN A 74 8.55 -3.64 13.07
N GLY A 75 8.54 -4.29 11.90
CA GLY A 75 9.04 -5.65 11.76
C GLY A 75 8.85 -6.19 10.35
N CYS A 76 9.33 -7.41 10.14
CA CYS A 76 9.18 -8.12 8.87
C CYS A 76 9.17 -9.63 9.03
N ALA A 77 8.68 -10.32 8.00
CA ALA A 77 8.77 -11.78 7.84
C ALA A 77 9.08 -12.13 6.38
N TRP A 78 9.73 -13.28 6.19
CA TRP A 78 9.80 -13.96 4.90
C TRP A 78 8.96 -15.22 4.92
N GLU A 79 8.14 -15.41 3.89
CA GLU A 79 7.38 -16.63 3.62
C GLU A 79 7.65 -17.07 2.18
N SER A 80 8.61 -17.97 1.99
CA SER A 80 9.14 -18.32 0.65
C SER A 80 9.62 -17.05 -0.09
N ASP A 81 9.04 -16.74 -1.26
CA ASP A 81 9.36 -15.56 -2.08
C ASP A 81 8.48 -14.33 -1.72
N GLN A 82 7.88 -14.32 -0.53
CA GLN A 82 7.02 -13.24 -0.09
C GLN A 82 7.62 -12.52 1.13
N LEU A 83 7.86 -11.21 0.96
CA LEU A 83 8.26 -10.32 2.04
C LEU A 83 7.03 -9.63 2.62
N ARG A 84 6.85 -9.77 3.93
CA ARG A 84 5.80 -9.10 4.70
C ARG A 84 6.43 -8.02 5.57
N LEU A 85 5.92 -6.79 5.49
CA LEU A 85 6.44 -5.63 6.22
C LEU A 85 5.35 -5.07 7.13
N LEU A 86 5.62 -5.00 8.43
CA LEU A 86 4.71 -4.41 9.41
C LEU A 86 5.02 -2.93 9.59
N TRP A 87 4.04 -2.09 9.31
CA TRP A 87 4.11 -0.65 9.42
C TRP A 87 3.23 -0.12 10.54
N GLU A 88 3.62 1.00 11.13
CA GLU A 88 2.78 1.82 12.01
C GLU A 88 2.78 3.26 11.51
N SER A 89 1.59 3.81 11.26
CA SER A 89 1.43 5.20 10.85
C SER A 89 1.63 6.13 12.05
N THR A 90 2.49 7.14 11.93
CA THR A 90 2.69 8.17 12.98
C THR A 90 2.03 9.48 12.63
N SER A 91 1.72 9.71 11.35
CA SER A 91 0.93 10.85 10.89
C SER A 91 0.18 10.50 9.61
N THR A 92 -0.79 11.33 9.21
CA THR A 92 -1.56 11.13 7.97
C THR A 92 -0.67 11.32 6.75
N PHE A 93 -0.74 10.40 5.78
CA PHE A 93 -0.06 10.59 4.50
C PHE A 93 -0.80 11.65 3.66
N PRO A 94 -0.08 12.58 3.01
CA PRO A 94 -0.70 13.63 2.21
C PRO A 94 -1.25 13.14 0.86
N THR A 95 -0.82 11.96 0.40
CA THR A 95 -1.24 11.30 -0.85
C THR A 95 -1.04 9.79 -0.72
N ASP A 96 -1.32 9.03 -1.78
CA ASP A 96 -1.10 7.59 -1.83
C ASP A 96 0.37 7.26 -2.17
N TYR A 97 1.15 6.92 -1.15
CA TYR A 97 2.52 6.43 -1.30
C TYR A 97 2.58 4.93 -1.64
N ARG A 98 3.69 4.50 -2.25
CA ARG A 98 4.04 3.11 -2.52
C ARG A 98 5.26 2.68 -1.73
N VAL A 99 5.29 1.40 -1.35
CA VAL A 99 6.50 0.78 -0.84
C VAL A 99 7.31 0.29 -2.03
N PHE A 100 8.59 0.66 -2.09
CA PHE A 100 9.53 0.00 -2.98
C PHE A 100 10.25 -1.11 -2.25
N VAL A 101 10.51 -2.21 -2.96
CA VAL A 101 11.37 -3.30 -2.50
C VAL A 101 12.32 -3.61 -3.64
N GLN A 102 13.61 -3.38 -3.42
CA GLN A 102 14.64 -3.53 -4.43
C GLN A 102 15.65 -4.58 -3.97
N ILE A 103 15.99 -5.50 -4.87
CA ILE A 103 16.96 -6.55 -4.65
C ILE A 103 18.20 -6.21 -5.43
N TRP A 104 19.31 -6.08 -4.71
CA TRP A 104 20.57 -5.63 -5.22
C TRP A 104 21.58 -6.77 -5.20
N GLU A 105 22.33 -6.90 -6.30
CA GLU A 105 23.59 -7.62 -6.33
C GLU A 105 24.66 -6.62 -6.78
N ASP A 106 25.69 -6.48 -5.94
CA ASP A 106 26.67 -5.39 -6.02
C ASP A 106 25.98 -4.01 -6.11
N ASN A 107 26.11 -3.33 -7.24
CA ASN A 107 25.55 -2.01 -7.49
C ASN A 107 24.38 -2.03 -8.51
N THR A 108 23.79 -3.20 -8.74
CA THR A 108 22.71 -3.37 -9.73
C THR A 108 21.46 -3.91 -9.07
N ILE A 109 20.31 -3.30 -9.42
CA ILE A 109 18.99 -3.84 -9.07
C ILE A 109 18.70 -5.03 -9.99
N ILE A 110 18.58 -6.22 -9.42
CA ILE A 110 18.30 -7.47 -10.15
C ILE A 110 16.82 -7.87 -10.11
N ALA A 111 16.08 -7.41 -9.10
CA ALA A 111 14.64 -7.63 -8.98
C ALA A 111 13.98 -6.51 -8.15
N GLN A 112 12.67 -6.34 -8.33
CA GLN A 112 11.87 -5.40 -7.55
C GLN A 112 10.49 -5.99 -7.21
N GLY A 113 9.96 -5.60 -6.05
CA GLY A 113 8.65 -6.04 -5.55
C GLY A 113 7.74 -4.86 -5.18
N ASP A 114 7.92 -3.70 -5.81
CA ASP A 114 7.19 -2.46 -5.51
C ASP A 114 5.67 -2.66 -5.58
N ALA A 115 4.96 -2.25 -4.53
CA ALA A 115 3.51 -2.31 -4.49
C ALA A 115 2.90 -1.19 -3.62
N PRO A 116 1.74 -0.65 -3.99
CA PRO A 116 0.93 0.11 -3.04
C PRO A 116 0.41 -0.84 -1.94
N PRO A 117 0.13 -0.34 -0.72
CA PRO A 117 -0.66 -1.10 0.23
C PRO A 117 -2.09 -1.33 -0.27
N ASP A 118 -2.76 -2.37 0.23
CA ASP A 118 -4.14 -2.69 -0.15
C ASP A 118 -5.11 -1.55 0.17
N LEU A 119 -4.95 -0.92 1.34
CA LEU A 119 -5.62 0.32 1.69
C LEU A 119 -4.70 1.50 1.34
N PRO A 120 -5.10 2.42 0.45
CA PRO A 120 -4.29 3.58 0.10
C PRO A 120 -3.87 4.39 1.34
N THR A 121 -2.61 4.79 1.39
CA THR A 121 -1.98 5.36 2.59
C THR A 121 -2.61 6.68 3.05
N ARG A 122 -3.26 7.45 2.17
CA ARG A 122 -4.00 8.65 2.58
C ARG A 122 -5.14 8.38 3.56
N TYR A 123 -5.58 7.12 3.68
CA TYR A 123 -6.62 6.71 4.62
C TYR A 123 -6.07 6.13 5.92
N TRP A 124 -4.75 5.98 6.05
CA TRP A 124 -4.14 5.47 7.28
C TRP A 124 -4.22 6.55 8.36
N LEU A 125 -4.73 6.19 9.52
CA LEU A 125 -4.80 7.06 10.68
C LEU A 125 -3.57 6.87 11.57
N PRO A 126 -3.14 7.92 12.31
CA PRO A 126 -2.05 7.80 13.27
C PRO A 126 -2.34 6.71 14.33
N GLY A 127 -1.35 5.87 14.60
CA GLY A 127 -1.43 4.73 15.51
C GLY A 127 -1.93 3.43 14.87
N GLU A 128 -2.46 3.47 13.65
CA GLU A 128 -2.87 2.27 12.94
C GLU A 128 -1.67 1.50 12.38
N ARG A 129 -1.82 0.18 12.34
CA ARG A 129 -0.81 -0.74 11.84
C ARG A 129 -1.32 -1.48 10.62
N TYR A 130 -0.43 -1.68 9.66
CA TYR A 130 -0.74 -2.35 8.40
C TYR A 130 0.40 -3.27 7.99
N ILE A 131 0.07 -4.36 7.32
CA ILE A 131 1.05 -5.24 6.70
C ILE A 131 1.01 -4.98 5.20
N THR A 132 2.16 -4.72 4.60
CA THR A 132 2.31 -4.78 3.14
C THR A 132 3.03 -6.05 2.75
N THR A 133 2.67 -6.58 1.59
CA THR A 133 3.15 -7.86 1.09
C THR A 133 3.76 -7.66 -0.29
N HIS A 134 4.97 -8.17 -0.48
CA HIS A 134 5.77 -7.95 -1.67
C HIS A 134 6.29 -9.30 -2.19
N GLN A 135 6.00 -9.60 -3.45
CA GLN A 135 6.51 -10.80 -4.10
C GLN A 135 7.87 -10.50 -4.73
N VAL A 136 8.88 -11.19 -4.23
CA VAL A 136 10.28 -10.92 -4.54
C VAL A 136 11.09 -12.19 -4.31
N THR A 137 11.87 -12.59 -5.30
CA THR A 137 12.86 -13.66 -5.16
C THR A 137 14.20 -13.02 -4.77
N THR A 138 14.87 -13.59 -3.77
CA THR A 138 16.18 -13.14 -3.29
C THR A 138 17.19 -14.28 -3.26
N SER A 139 18.48 -13.96 -3.31
CA SER A 139 19.54 -14.90 -2.98
C SER A 139 20.13 -14.57 -1.59
N PRO A 140 20.81 -15.52 -0.92
CA PRO A 140 21.47 -15.24 0.36
C PRO A 140 22.52 -14.12 0.31
N THR A 141 23.00 -13.76 -0.89
CA THR A 141 23.97 -12.69 -1.12
C THR A 141 23.32 -11.39 -1.56
N SER A 142 22.02 -11.38 -1.88
CA SER A 142 21.32 -10.17 -2.29
C SER A 142 21.13 -9.20 -1.13
N GLU A 143 21.28 -7.91 -1.40
CA GLU A 143 20.88 -6.86 -0.47
C GLU A 143 19.44 -6.42 -0.77
N VAL A 144 18.59 -6.43 0.26
CA VAL A 144 17.19 -6.00 0.14
C VAL A 144 17.05 -4.58 0.67
N ARG A 145 16.71 -3.65 -0.21
CA ARG A 145 16.44 -2.24 0.13
C ARG A 145 14.95 -1.96 0.06
N ILE A 146 14.45 -1.29 1.08
CA ILE A 146 13.05 -0.88 1.14
C ILE A 146 12.88 0.58 1.51
N GLY A 147 11.74 1.14 1.14
CA GLY A 147 11.32 2.46 1.58
C GLY A 147 10.02 2.87 0.92
N TRP A 148 9.67 4.14 1.08
CA TRP A 148 8.43 4.71 0.59
C TRP A 148 8.70 5.79 -0.44
N TYR A 149 7.85 5.90 -1.46
CA TYR A 149 7.87 6.98 -2.43
C TYR A 149 6.48 7.43 -2.84
N ASP A 150 6.34 8.70 -3.20
CA ASP A 150 5.17 9.21 -3.89
C ASP A 150 5.26 8.78 -5.37
N PRO A 151 4.32 7.97 -5.88
CA PRO A 151 4.36 7.49 -7.25
C PRO A 151 4.17 8.57 -8.31
N ILE A 152 3.67 9.76 -7.94
CA ILE A 152 3.48 10.88 -8.87
C ILE A 152 4.79 11.65 -9.04
N SER A 153 5.43 12.06 -7.94
CA SER A 153 6.66 12.85 -7.98
C SER A 153 7.95 12.02 -8.02
N GLY A 154 7.89 10.74 -7.64
CA GLY A 154 9.06 9.87 -7.45
C GLY A 154 9.86 10.17 -6.18
N VAL A 155 9.44 11.15 -5.38
CA VAL A 155 10.15 11.55 -4.15
C VAL A 155 10.00 10.49 -3.08
N ARG A 156 11.14 10.08 -2.49
CA ARG A 156 11.18 9.11 -1.39
C ARG A 156 10.97 9.79 -0.04
N LEU A 157 10.27 9.13 0.88
CA LEU A 157 10.23 9.57 2.28
C LEU A 157 11.62 9.47 2.90
N ASN A 158 12.04 10.52 3.58
CA ASN A 158 13.38 10.59 4.17
C ASN A 158 13.61 9.50 5.20
N THR A 159 14.81 8.94 5.26
CA THR A 159 15.26 8.16 6.43
C THR A 159 16.70 8.54 6.75
N ASN A 160 17.20 8.17 7.92
CA ASN A 160 18.57 8.49 8.34
C ASN A 160 19.64 7.61 7.64
N ARG A 161 19.36 7.18 6.40
CA ARG A 161 20.12 6.21 5.62
C ARG A 161 20.28 6.70 4.17
N PRO A 162 21.32 6.26 3.45
CA PRO A 162 21.51 6.57 2.03
C PRO A 162 20.28 6.23 1.18
N ASP A 163 20.11 6.99 0.08
CA ASP A 163 19.03 6.81 -0.90
C ASP A 163 17.60 6.81 -0.33
N ASN A 164 17.43 7.29 0.90
CA ASN A 164 16.18 7.19 1.64
C ASN A 164 15.64 5.74 1.68
N ALA A 165 16.55 4.78 1.84
CA ALA A 165 16.24 3.36 1.87
C ALA A 165 16.80 2.69 3.15
N TYR A 166 16.06 1.72 3.68
CA TYR A 166 16.53 0.83 4.73
C TYR A 166 16.99 -0.49 4.14
N VAL A 167 18.18 -0.95 4.53
CA VAL A 167 18.69 -2.27 4.19
C VAL A 167 18.16 -3.30 5.19
N LEU A 168 17.32 -4.22 4.71
CA LEU A 168 16.76 -5.31 5.50
C LEU A 168 17.82 -6.38 5.75
N THR A 169 18.39 -6.36 6.96
CA THR A 169 19.43 -7.32 7.37
C THR A 169 18.89 -8.49 8.20
N ARG A 170 17.67 -8.38 8.75
CA ARG A 170 17.03 -9.43 9.57
C ARG A 170 15.50 -9.38 9.45
N CYS A 171 14.89 -10.53 9.17
CA CYS A 171 13.46 -10.80 9.38
C CYS A 171 13.25 -12.14 10.12
N HIS A 172 14.34 -12.78 10.56
CA HIS A 172 14.40 -14.09 11.20
C HIS A 172 14.91 -13.98 12.63
#